data_AF-A0A6B0YRI6-F1
#
_entry.id   AF-A0A6B0YRI6-F1
#
_cell.length_a   1.000
_cell.length_b   1.000
_cell.length_c   1.000
_cell.angle_alpha   90.00
_cell.angle_beta   90.00
_cell.angle_gamma   90.00
#
_symmetry.space_group_name_H-M   'P 1'
#
loop_
_entity.id
_entity.type
_entity.pdbx_description
1 polymer ?
#
loop_
_entity_poly.entity_id
_entity_poly.type
_entity_poly.pdbx_seq_one_letter_code
_entity_poly.pdbx_strand_id
1 'polypeptide(L)'
;MAQTAIQQLEGCIEALQQGELTEERLRQVIDVLRRGGAGQQDLLYLQAGQTSVASQVIGFSLVEGGEVVEQHPGDPWPYETVLDAMQDGWRIVQFPNLALVPDENRPTGLGCEFILERWR
;
A
#
# COMPACT_ATOMS: atom_id res chain seq x y z
N MET A 1 12.63 -4.86 -5.92
CA MET A 1 12.91 -3.45 -6.27
C MET A 1 13.97 -2.85 -5.35
N ALA A 2 13.76 -2.80 -4.02
CA ALA A 2 14.78 -2.33 -3.07
C ALA A 2 16.12 -3.11 -3.17
N GLN A 3 16.08 -4.44 -3.26
CA GLN A 3 17.26 -5.29 -3.47
C GLN A 3 18.01 -4.92 -4.76
N THR A 4 17.28 -4.64 -5.83
CA THR A 4 17.82 -4.25 -7.15
C THR A 4 18.49 -2.88 -7.09
N ALA A 5 17.92 -1.93 -6.34
CA ALA A 5 18.51 -0.61 -6.14
C ALA A 5 19.81 -0.67 -5.31
N ILE A 6 19.83 -1.49 -4.25
CA ILE A 6 21.03 -1.71 -3.42
C ILE A 6 22.16 -2.31 -4.26
N GLN A 7 21.87 -3.36 -5.04
CA GLN A 7 22.87 -4.02 -5.88
C GLN A 7 23.44 -3.08 -6.97
N GLN A 8 22.61 -2.19 -7.51
CA GLN A 8 23.05 -1.17 -8.47
C GLN A 8 23.92 -0.10 -7.81
N LEU A 9 23.61 0.29 -6.57
CA LEU A 9 24.43 1.22 -5.78
C LEU A 9 25.78 0.61 -5.41
N GLU A 10 25.83 -0.67 -5.01
CA GLU A 10 27.07 -1.41 -4.74
C GLU A 10 27.97 -1.44 -5.99
N GLY A 11 27.42 -1.74 -7.16
CA GLY A 11 28.16 -1.69 -8.42
C GLY A 11 28.66 -0.28 -8.80
N CYS A 12 27.92 0.77 -8.43
CA CYS A 12 28.39 2.16 -8.59
C CYS A 12 29.56 2.49 -7.65
N ILE A 13 29.55 1.96 -6.42
CA ILE A 13 30.65 2.13 -5.46
C ILE A 13 31.93 1.45 -5.99
N GLU A 14 31.81 0.24 -6.53
CA GLU A 14 32.94 -0.47 -7.16
C GLU A 14 33.49 0.30 -8.36
N ALA A 15 32.62 0.78 -9.25
CA ALA A 15 33.04 1.57 -10.41
C ALA A 15 33.69 2.90 -9.99
N LEU A 16 33.24 3.51 -8.88
CA LEU A 16 33.87 4.71 -8.33
C LEU A 16 35.29 4.41 -7.82
N GLN A 17 35.47 3.31 -7.11
CA GLN A 17 36.79 2.88 -6.62
C GLN A 17 37.77 2.59 -7.75
N GLN A 18 37.27 2.11 -8.89
CA GLN A 18 38.06 1.84 -10.09
C GLN A 18 38.26 3.08 -10.99
N GLY A 19 37.60 4.20 -10.68
CA GLY A 19 37.63 5.42 -11.51
C GLY A 19 36.84 5.32 -12.81
N GLU A 20 35.96 4.32 -12.93
CA GLU A 20 35.14 4.03 -14.12
C GLU A 20 33.69 4.50 -13.96
N LEU A 21 33.35 5.19 -12.85
CA LEU A 21 32.00 5.69 -12.63
C LEU A 21 31.65 6.76 -13.67
N THR A 22 30.58 6.52 -14.42
CA THR A 22 30.05 7.47 -15.39
C THR A 22 28.77 8.15 -14.89
N GLU A 23 28.52 9.35 -15.39
CA GLU A 23 27.27 10.07 -15.14
C GLU A 23 26.05 9.26 -15.61
N GLU A 24 26.16 8.57 -16.74
CA GLU A 24 25.10 7.71 -17.27
C GLU A 24 24.68 6.63 -16.28
N ARG A 25 25.66 6.00 -15.63
CA ARG A 25 25.39 4.95 -14.63
C ARG A 25 24.70 5.50 -13.39
N LEU A 26 25.08 6.71 -12.95
CA LEU A 26 24.36 7.41 -11.88
C LEU A 26 22.91 7.76 -12.28
N ARG A 27 22.69 8.22 -13.52
CA ARG A 27 21.35 8.52 -14.05
C ARG A 27 20.47 7.25 -14.09
N GLN A 28 21.03 6.10 -14.47
CA GLN A 28 20.32 4.83 -14.46
C GLN A 28 19.88 4.43 -13.04
N VAL A 29 20.75 4.59 -12.03
CA VAL A 29 20.39 4.33 -10.63
C VAL A 29 19.30 5.30 -10.15
N ILE A 30 19.41 6.58 -10.49
CA ILE A 30 18.38 7.57 -10.18
C ILE A 30 17.05 7.18 -10.83
N ASP A 31 17.03 6.69 -12.06
CA ASP A 31 15.80 6.26 -12.73
C ASP A 31 15.20 4.98 -12.12
N VAL A 32 16.04 4.06 -11.63
CA VAL A 32 15.58 2.90 -10.87
C VAL A 32 14.98 3.33 -9.53
N LEU A 33 15.64 4.26 -8.82
CA LEU A 33 15.16 4.81 -7.56
C LEU A 33 13.89 5.66 -7.73
N ARG A 34 13.77 6.43 -8.81
CA ARG A 34 12.56 7.19 -9.14
C ARG A 34 11.39 6.28 -9.52
N ARG A 35 11.67 5.23 -10.29
CA ARG A 35 10.69 4.17 -10.57
C ARG A 35 10.28 3.41 -9.31
N GLY A 36 11.15 3.32 -8.31
CA GLY A 36 10.84 2.78 -6.97
C GLY A 36 10.29 3.78 -5.96
N GLY A 37 10.37 5.09 -6.23
CA GLY A 37 9.87 6.17 -5.37
C GLY A 37 8.45 6.61 -5.73
N ALA A 38 7.99 6.28 -6.93
CA ALA A 38 6.59 6.31 -7.33
C ALA A 38 5.96 4.94 -7.10
N GLY A 39 6.08 4.42 -5.88
CA GLY A 39 5.47 3.15 -5.52
C GLY A 39 3.98 3.16 -5.85
N GLN A 40 3.47 2.07 -6.40
CA GLN A 40 2.03 1.94 -6.56
C GLN A 40 1.42 1.91 -5.16
N GLN A 41 0.42 2.75 -4.95
CA GLN A 41 -0.35 2.76 -3.72
C GLN A 41 -1.20 1.50 -3.71
N ASP A 42 -0.99 0.65 -2.72
CA ASP A 42 -1.96 -0.39 -2.39
C ASP A 42 -3.00 0.21 -1.45
N LEU A 43 -4.25 -0.21 -1.60
CA LEU A 43 -5.33 0.17 -0.70
C LEU A 43 -5.92 -1.09 -0.06
N LEU A 44 -6.10 -1.05 1.24
CA LEU A 44 -6.80 -2.08 1.99
C LEU A 44 -8.04 -1.44 2.63
N TYR A 45 -9.21 -1.95 2.26
CA TYR A 45 -10.48 -1.58 2.85
C TYR A 45 -10.80 -2.63 3.90
N LEU A 46 -10.97 -2.21 5.15
CA LEU A 46 -11.39 -3.07 6.26
C LEU A 46 -12.73 -2.60 6.80
N GLN A 47 -13.71 -3.49 6.81
CA GLN A 47 -14.95 -3.30 7.52
C GLN A 47 -14.85 -3.96 8.89
N ALA A 48 -14.99 -3.18 9.95
CA ALA A 48 -15.00 -3.68 11.32
C ALA A 48 -16.43 -3.80 11.86
N GLY A 49 -16.63 -4.64 12.88
CA GLY A 49 -17.91 -4.74 13.58
C GLY A 49 -18.31 -3.48 14.35
N GLN A 50 -17.35 -2.61 14.71
CA GLN A 50 -17.53 -1.37 15.46
C GLN A 50 -16.52 -0.30 15.01
N THR A 51 -16.70 0.94 15.45
CA THR A 51 -15.86 2.09 15.06
C THR A 51 -14.46 2.09 15.68
N SER A 52 -14.10 1.06 16.45
CA SER A 52 -12.78 0.90 17.05
C SER A 52 -11.83 0.18 16.11
N VAL A 53 -10.58 0.64 16.02
CA VAL A 53 -9.49 -0.06 15.29
C VAL A 53 -9.16 -1.43 15.89
N ALA A 54 -9.52 -1.66 17.15
CA ALA A 54 -9.38 -2.95 17.83
C ALA A 54 -10.59 -3.88 17.63
N SER A 55 -11.62 -3.43 16.91
CA SER A 55 -12.79 -4.26 16.62
C SER A 55 -12.44 -5.33 15.58
N GLN A 56 -13.07 -6.49 15.71
CA GLN A 56 -12.99 -7.58 14.76
C GLN A 56 -13.35 -7.09 13.35
N VAL A 57 -12.51 -7.44 12.38
CA VAL A 57 -12.76 -7.27 10.95
C VAL A 57 -13.76 -8.32 10.47
N ILE A 58 -14.77 -7.88 9.72
CA ILE A 58 -15.88 -8.68 9.19
C ILE A 58 -16.04 -8.58 7.68
N GLY A 59 -15.23 -7.75 7.01
CA GLY A 59 -15.15 -7.66 5.56
C GLY A 59 -13.83 -6.99 5.15
N PHE A 60 -13.32 -7.34 3.97
CA PHE A 60 -12.20 -6.60 3.39
C PHE A 60 -12.27 -6.55 1.86
N SER A 61 -11.59 -5.56 1.29
CA SER A 61 -11.27 -5.47 -0.14
C SER A 61 -9.85 -4.96 -0.29
N LEU A 62 -9.14 -5.42 -1.31
CA LEU A 62 -7.73 -5.13 -1.52
C LEU A 62 -7.52 -4.61 -2.94
N VAL A 63 -6.76 -3.53 -3.06
CA VAL A 63 -6.25 -3.00 -4.32
C VAL A 63 -4.74 -3.14 -4.28
N GLU A 64 -4.17 -3.88 -5.23
CA GLU A 64 -2.74 -4.04 -5.36
C GLU A 64 -2.30 -3.62 -6.76
N GLY A 65 -1.25 -2.81 -6.83
CA GLY A 65 -0.69 -2.38 -8.11
C GLY A 65 -1.66 -1.61 -9.02
N GLY A 66 -2.69 -0.99 -8.44
CA GLY A 66 -3.74 -0.26 -9.16
C GLY A 66 -4.94 -1.10 -9.60
N GLU A 67 -4.97 -2.40 -9.29
CA GLU A 67 -6.05 -3.31 -9.66
C GLU A 67 -6.77 -3.84 -8.41
N VAL A 68 -8.10 -4.01 -8.50
CA VAL A 68 -8.88 -4.63 -7.43
C VAL A 68 -8.63 -6.14 -7.43
N VAL A 69 -8.22 -6.68 -6.28
CA VAL A 69 -7.97 -8.11 -6.10
C VAL A 69 -9.29 -8.82 -5.81
N GLU A 70 -9.72 -9.69 -6.73
CA GLU A 70 -10.91 -10.52 -6.54
C GLU A 70 -10.74 -11.49 -5.36
N GLN A 71 -11.69 -11.45 -4.42
CA GLN A 71 -11.72 -12.33 -3.25
C GLN A 71 -12.70 -13.48 -3.47
N HIS A 72 -12.30 -14.70 -3.14
CA HIS A 72 -13.10 -15.91 -3.23
C HIS A 72 -13.54 -16.40 -1.85
N PRO A 73 -14.70 -17.09 -1.74
CA PRO A 73 -15.11 -17.72 -0.49
C PRO A 73 -14.05 -18.71 0.01
N GLY A 74 -13.49 -18.45 1.20
CA GLY A 74 -12.46 -19.28 1.82
C GLY A 74 -11.05 -18.70 1.78
N ASP A 75 -10.85 -17.57 1.11
CA ASP A 75 -9.57 -16.84 1.17
C ASP A 75 -9.28 -16.42 2.63
N PRO A 76 -8.00 -16.51 3.07
CA PRO A 76 -7.64 -16.18 4.43
C PRO A 76 -7.84 -14.69 4.69
N TRP A 77 -8.38 -14.37 5.88
CA TRP A 77 -8.47 -12.99 6.34
C TRP A 77 -7.07 -12.44 6.56
N PRO A 78 -6.74 -11.26 6.00
CA PRO A 78 -5.39 -10.72 6.11
C PRO A 78 -5.07 -10.29 7.55
N TYR A 79 -6.09 -9.84 8.31
CA TYR A 79 -5.95 -9.31 9.67
C TYR A 79 -7.21 -9.58 10.52
N GLU A 80 -7.04 -9.76 11.83
CA GLU A 80 -8.16 -9.88 12.77
C GLU A 80 -8.75 -8.52 13.14
N THR A 81 -7.88 -7.50 13.27
CA THR A 81 -8.24 -6.13 13.60
C THR A 81 -7.54 -5.13 12.68
N VAL A 82 -8.02 -3.88 12.63
CA VAL A 82 -7.35 -2.80 11.89
C VAL A 82 -5.97 -2.50 12.51
N LEU A 83 -5.83 -2.69 13.83
CA LEU A 83 -4.55 -2.56 14.53
C LEU A 83 -3.47 -3.53 14.00
N ASP A 84 -3.85 -4.73 13.59
CA ASP A 84 -2.87 -5.70 13.07
C ASP A 84 -2.35 -5.23 11.71
N ALA A 85 -3.22 -4.67 10.87
CA ALA A 85 -2.81 -4.05 9.61
C ALA A 85 -1.86 -2.86 9.86
N MET A 86 -2.18 -2.02 10.84
CA MET A 86 -1.31 -0.89 11.21
C MET A 86 0.08 -1.34 11.69
N GLN A 87 0.15 -2.45 12.43
CA GLN A 87 1.42 -3.03 12.87
C GLN A 87 2.24 -3.58 11.70
N ASP A 88 1.59 -4.03 10.63
CA ASP A 88 2.21 -4.49 9.37
C ASP A 88 2.56 -3.34 8.40
N GLY A 89 2.54 -2.10 8.89
CA GLY A 89 3.00 -0.93 8.17
C GLY A 89 1.96 -0.26 7.27
N TRP A 90 0.69 -0.68 7.34
CA TRP A 90 -0.40 0.06 6.72
C TRP A 90 -0.67 1.36 7.47
N ARG A 91 -1.00 2.43 6.74
CA ARG A 91 -1.36 3.74 7.32
C ARG A 91 -2.82 4.04 7.03
N ILE A 92 -3.53 4.54 8.02
CA ILE A 92 -4.93 4.97 7.83
C ILE A 92 -4.95 6.18 6.91
N VAL A 93 -5.79 6.12 5.88
CA VAL A 93 -6.13 7.24 5.01
C VAL A 93 -7.61 7.54 5.10
N GLN A 94 -7.97 8.79 4.87
CA GLN A 94 -9.36 9.23 4.91
C GLN A 94 -9.82 9.58 3.51
N PHE A 95 -10.90 8.92 3.08
CA PHE A 95 -11.65 9.32 1.90
C PHE A 95 -12.74 10.33 2.26
N PRO A 96 -13.30 11.05 1.26
CA PRO A 96 -14.49 11.85 1.46
C PRO A 96 -15.54 11.01 2.19
N ASN A 97 -16.17 11.58 3.23
CA ASN A 97 -17.15 10.84 4.01
C ASN A 97 -18.37 10.56 3.14
N LEU A 98 -18.46 9.34 2.60
CA LEU A 98 -19.56 8.93 1.72
C LEU A 98 -20.90 8.88 2.45
N ALA A 99 -20.91 8.81 3.79
CA ALA A 99 -22.15 8.96 4.56
C ALA A 99 -22.75 10.38 4.48
N LEU A 100 -21.98 11.36 3.99
CA LEU A 100 -22.48 12.72 3.68
C LEU A 100 -22.94 12.85 2.22
N VAL A 101 -22.71 11.84 1.38
CA VAL A 101 -23.20 11.82 0.00
C VAL A 101 -24.60 11.20 0.02
N PRO A 102 -25.66 11.93 -0.39
CA PRO A 102 -27.00 11.37 -0.48
C PRO A 102 -27.01 10.27 -1.54
N ASP A 103 -27.18 9.02 -1.13
CA ASP A 103 -27.48 7.90 -2.02
C ASP A 103 -28.86 7.36 -1.67
N GLU A 104 -29.81 7.54 -2.59
CA GLU A 104 -31.20 7.07 -2.42
C GLU A 104 -31.28 5.54 -2.32
N ASN A 105 -30.26 4.81 -2.78
CA ASN A 105 -30.20 3.35 -2.72
C ASN A 105 -29.40 2.81 -1.51
N ARG A 106 -28.69 3.68 -0.78
CA ARG A 106 -27.93 3.33 0.44
C ARG A 106 -28.07 4.45 1.48
N PRO A 107 -29.18 4.48 2.24
CA PRO A 107 -29.45 5.54 3.23
C PRO A 107 -28.49 5.53 4.43
N THR A 108 -27.62 4.53 4.54
CA THR A 108 -26.59 4.45 5.58
C THR A 108 -25.35 3.87 4.91
N GLY A 109 -24.29 4.68 4.76
CA GLY A 109 -22.99 4.15 4.34
C GLY A 109 -22.58 2.97 5.24
N LEU A 110 -21.77 2.04 4.74
CA LEU A 110 -21.23 0.95 5.58
C LEU A 110 -20.55 1.60 6.79
N GLY A 111 -21.16 1.44 7.97
CA GLY A 111 -20.56 1.94 9.20
C GLY A 111 -19.26 1.19 9.46
N CYS A 112 -18.30 1.88 10.07
CA CYS A 112 -17.05 1.27 10.55
C CYS A 112 -16.10 0.78 9.44
N GLU A 113 -16.03 1.50 8.32
CA GLU A 113 -15.04 1.27 7.27
C GLU A 113 -13.73 2.04 7.54
N PHE A 114 -12.61 1.34 7.38
CA PHE A 114 -11.26 1.88 7.49
C PHE A 114 -10.56 1.67 6.15
N ILE A 115 -10.04 2.74 5.57
CA ILE A 115 -9.20 2.69 4.37
C ILE A 115 -7.76 2.83 4.82
N LEU A 116 -6.91 1.91 4.40
CA LEU A 116 -5.49 1.93 4.68
C LEU A 116 -4.68 1.97 3.40
N GLU A 117 -3.53 2.61 3.44
CA GLU A 117 -2.57 2.66 2.34
C GLU A 117 -1.22 2.06 2.71
N ARG A 118 -0.56 1.51 1.70
CA ARG A 118 0.87 1.15 1.74
C ARG A 118 1.50 1.50 0.40
N TRP A 119 2.75 1.97 0.42
CA TRP A 119 3.53 2.20 -0.80
C TRP A 119 4.44 0.99 -1.05
N ARG A 120 4.47 0.46 -2.28
CA ARG A 120 5.41 -0.60 -2.70
C ARG A 120 6.62 -0.09 -3.46
#